data_AF-A0A421FM29-F1
#
_entry.id   AF-A0A421FM29-F1
#
_cell.length_a   1.000
_cell.length_b   1.000
_cell.length_c   1.000
_cell.angle_alpha   90.00
_cell.angle_beta   90.00
_cell.angle_gamma   90.00
#
_symmetry.space_group_name_H-M   'P 1'
#
loop_
_entity.id
_entity.type
_entity.pdbx_description
1 polymer ?
#
loop_
_entity_poly.entity_id
_entity_poly.type
_entity_poly.pdbx_seq_one_letter_code
_entity_poly.pdbx_strand_id
1 'polypeptide(L)'
;MYSWYFPKDEPQDFTGHRHDWEHVVVWIDNPQNVNPRILAMTPSAHSGYSTYAPPDADMVDGTSVKVEYTSSWLFIDHHLEGTSTAGEMQDLIMWSDMTDAARNSLNTVSFGKANVPMNDGNFQSKLGKAYPWATYDVVPGRFAAQLHTTMHLVALAVIAAASLASTQASTIDHDQVQPFPQSAATSLTNTAALKYKPQIFINNGCHPYPAVNANGDTSGGLKTHGSGSAGCRGSGYGSQVYGRSTWYNGVWAIMYSWYFPKDSPVSGMGHRHDWEHVIVWIDNPENVNGTILAMTPSAHSGYSTYTPPPADMIDGASVKVEYTSTYLVINHHLEGTSTAGETQDLIMWGDMTDAARYALNTTDFGNANVPMKDGNFLPKLEKAYPWQ
;
A
#
# COMPACT_ATOMS: atom_id res chain seq x y z
N MET A 1 -2.78 -10.14 12.00
CA MET A 1 -1.80 -9.91 13.08
C MET A 1 -2.50 -9.12 14.16
N TYR A 2 -2.45 -9.59 15.40
CA TYR A 2 -2.97 -8.89 16.58
C TYR A 2 -1.78 -8.49 17.43
N SER A 3 -1.75 -7.25 17.92
CA SER A 3 -0.59 -6.71 18.65
C SER A 3 -1.03 -6.07 19.94
N TRP A 4 -0.23 -6.22 21.00
CA TRP A 4 -0.43 -5.61 22.30
C TRP A 4 0.76 -4.73 22.62
N TYR A 5 0.48 -3.59 23.25
CA TYR A 5 1.50 -2.71 23.79
C TYR A 5 1.55 -2.87 25.31
N PHE A 6 2.75 -3.12 25.80
CA PHE A 6 3.05 -3.15 27.22
C PHE A 6 3.91 -1.93 27.55
N PRO A 7 3.50 -1.05 28.48
CA PRO A 7 4.30 0.13 28.82
C PRO A 7 5.64 -0.23 29.47
N LYS A 8 5.78 -1.47 29.95
CA LYS A 8 6.91 -1.97 30.71
C LYS A 8 7.06 -3.47 30.49
N ASP A 9 8.29 -3.90 30.23
CA ASP A 9 8.72 -5.30 30.23
C ASP A 9 9.82 -5.44 31.29
N GLU A 10 9.50 -6.04 32.44
CA GLU A 10 10.42 -6.28 33.54
C GLU A 10 9.96 -7.52 34.32
N PRO A 11 10.40 -8.73 33.93
CA PRO A 11 10.01 -9.96 34.63
C PRO A 11 10.74 -10.18 35.96
N GLN A 12 11.87 -9.51 36.20
CA GLN A 12 12.54 -9.47 37.52
C GLN A 12 13.05 -8.06 37.82
N ASP A 13 13.11 -7.72 39.11
CA ASP A 13 13.60 -6.41 39.58
C ASP A 13 14.97 -6.09 38.95
N PHE A 14 15.05 -4.93 38.30
CA PHE A 14 16.23 -4.37 37.64
C PHE A 14 16.66 -5.04 36.31
N THR A 15 15.85 -5.95 35.75
CA THR A 15 16.12 -6.56 34.44
C THR A 15 14.90 -6.38 33.52
N GLY A 16 14.93 -5.35 32.68
CA GLY A 16 13.83 -5.03 31.78
C GLY A 16 14.05 -3.75 30.97
N HIS A 17 13.05 -3.38 30.17
CA HIS A 17 13.03 -2.13 29.41
C HIS A 17 11.66 -1.44 29.43
N ARG A 18 11.71 -0.14 29.14
CA ARG A 18 10.51 0.66 28.90
C ARG A 18 10.00 0.33 27.50
N HIS A 19 8.68 0.19 27.41
CA HIS A 19 7.95 -0.21 26.20
C HIS A 19 8.26 -1.64 25.80
N ASP A 20 7.21 -2.35 25.45
CA ASP A 20 7.28 -3.61 24.75
C ASP A 20 6.07 -3.79 23.84
N TRP A 21 6.27 -4.54 22.78
CA TRP A 21 5.28 -4.81 21.76
C TRP A 21 5.36 -6.27 21.36
N GLU A 22 4.33 -7.02 21.71
CA GLU A 22 4.19 -8.42 21.30
C GLU A 22 2.98 -8.58 20.39
N HIS A 23 3.03 -9.59 19.52
CA HIS A 23 2.00 -9.83 18.53
C HIS A 23 1.84 -11.31 18.19
N VAL A 24 0.64 -11.70 17.77
CA VAL A 24 0.38 -13.01 17.17
C VAL A 24 -0.09 -12.84 15.74
N VAL A 25 0.48 -13.63 14.84
CA VAL A 25 -0.07 -13.80 13.49
C VAL A 25 -0.93 -15.05 13.50
N VAL A 26 -2.22 -14.88 13.21
CA VAL A 26 -3.19 -15.97 13.05
C VAL A 26 -3.38 -16.19 11.56
N TRP A 27 -3.06 -17.38 11.09
CA TRP A 27 -3.21 -17.80 9.70
C TRP A 27 -4.52 -18.56 9.58
N ILE A 28 -5.45 -18.02 8.81
CA ILE A 28 -6.75 -18.63 8.56
C ILE A 28 -6.84 -19.10 7.12
N ASP A 29 -7.84 -19.92 6.82
CA ASP A 29 -8.14 -20.33 5.46
C ASP A 29 -8.77 -19.21 4.63
N ASN A 30 -10.09 -19.19 4.51
CA ASN A 30 -10.82 -18.17 3.77
C ASN A 30 -11.51 -17.24 4.76
N PRO A 31 -11.11 -15.95 4.84
CA PRO A 31 -11.74 -14.98 5.73
C PRO A 31 -13.24 -14.75 5.46
N GLN A 32 -13.74 -15.15 4.29
CA GLN A 32 -15.16 -15.04 3.94
C GLN A 32 -16.04 -16.16 4.53
N ASN A 33 -15.44 -17.21 5.09
CA ASN A 33 -16.20 -18.24 5.77
C ASN A 33 -16.86 -17.66 7.02
N VAL A 34 -18.12 -18.04 7.31
CA VAL A 34 -18.81 -17.63 8.54
C VAL A 34 -18.00 -18.02 9.79
N ASN A 35 -17.31 -19.16 9.71
CA ASN A 35 -16.35 -19.62 10.72
C ASN A 35 -15.04 -20.00 9.99
N PRO A 36 -14.10 -19.06 9.79
CA PRO A 36 -12.83 -19.37 9.17
C PRO A 36 -12.04 -20.34 10.05
N ARG A 37 -11.35 -21.30 9.41
CA ARG A 37 -10.53 -22.26 10.12
C ARG A 37 -9.16 -21.67 10.41
N ILE A 38 -8.72 -21.76 11.65
CA ILE A 38 -7.35 -21.43 12.03
C ILE A 38 -6.43 -22.55 11.52
N LEU A 39 -5.55 -22.20 10.59
CA LEU A 39 -4.57 -23.09 9.98
C LEU A 39 -3.27 -23.14 10.78
N ALA A 40 -2.87 -21.99 11.33
CA ALA A 40 -1.69 -21.86 12.16
C ALA A 40 -1.80 -20.61 13.04
N MET A 41 -1.04 -20.59 14.13
CA MET A 41 -0.77 -19.39 14.89
C MET A 41 0.73 -19.27 15.19
N THR A 42 1.24 -18.06 15.09
CA THR A 42 2.66 -17.76 15.26
C THR A 42 2.82 -16.55 16.17
N PRO A 43 2.82 -16.75 17.49
CA PRO A 43 3.09 -15.68 18.46
C PRO A 43 4.55 -15.27 18.41
N SER A 44 4.81 -13.98 18.62
CA SER A 44 6.16 -13.44 18.72
C SER A 44 6.85 -13.95 19.96
N ALA A 45 8.11 -14.34 19.79
CA ALA A 45 8.95 -14.77 20.88
C ALA A 45 10.37 -14.26 20.70
N HIS A 46 10.75 -13.27 21.52
CA HIS A 46 12.05 -12.64 21.48
C HIS A 46 12.44 -12.19 20.05
N SER A 47 13.58 -12.67 19.53
CA SER A 47 14.05 -12.34 18.17
C SER A 47 13.34 -13.12 17.05
N GLY A 48 12.32 -13.93 17.36
CA GLY A 48 11.67 -14.84 16.42
C GLY A 48 10.19 -15.07 16.72
N TYR A 49 9.73 -16.29 16.42
CA TYR A 49 8.34 -16.71 16.54
C TYR A 49 8.29 -18.15 17.02
N SER A 50 7.34 -18.44 17.92
CA SER A 50 6.86 -19.80 18.11
C SER A 50 5.86 -20.12 16.99
N THR A 51 5.76 -21.39 16.58
CA THR A 51 4.91 -21.79 15.46
C THR A 51 4.06 -23.00 15.85
N TYR A 52 2.74 -22.86 15.72
CA TYR A 52 1.77 -23.93 15.92
C TYR A 52 0.94 -24.09 14.65
N ALA A 53 1.18 -25.14 13.87
CA ALA A 53 0.59 -25.35 12.55
C ALA A 53 0.24 -26.84 12.33
N PRO A 54 -0.98 -27.30 12.67
CA PRO A 54 -2.06 -26.52 13.30
C PRO A 54 -1.81 -26.28 14.81
N PRO A 55 -2.49 -25.30 15.42
CA PRO A 55 -2.54 -25.19 16.88
C PRO A 55 -3.25 -26.39 17.52
N ASP A 56 -2.84 -26.72 18.74
CA ASP A 56 -3.52 -27.72 19.55
C ASP A 56 -4.96 -27.29 19.84
N ALA A 57 -5.87 -28.26 19.96
CA ALA A 57 -7.30 -28.00 20.02
C ALA A 57 -7.72 -27.19 21.25
N ASP A 58 -6.98 -27.29 22.36
CA ASP A 58 -7.22 -26.55 23.59
C ASP A 58 -6.68 -25.11 23.55
N MET A 59 -5.80 -24.78 22.60
CA MET A 59 -5.33 -23.41 22.32
C MET A 59 -6.31 -22.60 21.47
N VAL A 60 -7.38 -23.21 20.98
CA VAL A 60 -8.37 -22.57 20.11
C VAL A 60 -9.74 -22.57 20.79
N ASP A 61 -10.44 -21.45 20.73
CA ASP A 61 -11.84 -21.33 21.13
C ASP A 61 -12.65 -20.69 19.99
N GLY A 62 -13.44 -21.50 19.29
CA GLY A 62 -14.15 -21.11 18.08
C GLY A 62 -13.19 -20.62 16.98
N THR A 63 -13.22 -19.33 16.71
CA THR A 63 -12.37 -18.63 15.71
C THR A 63 -11.22 -17.85 16.35
N SER A 64 -11.02 -17.98 17.67
CA SER A 64 -10.00 -17.26 18.43
C SER A 64 -8.87 -18.18 18.87
N VAL A 65 -7.65 -17.64 18.91
CA VAL A 65 -6.48 -18.31 19.50
C VAL A 65 -6.26 -17.83 20.93
N LYS A 66 -5.71 -18.69 21.77
CA LYS A 66 -5.29 -18.37 23.13
C LYS A 66 -3.77 -18.22 23.16
N VAL A 67 -3.32 -17.06 23.62
CA VAL A 67 -1.91 -16.74 23.82
C VAL A 67 -1.70 -16.21 25.22
N GLU A 68 -0.55 -16.51 25.81
CA GLU A 68 -0.12 -15.97 27.10
C GLU A 68 1.10 -15.09 26.93
N TYR A 69 1.13 -13.97 27.65
CA TYR A 69 2.31 -13.12 27.80
C TYR A 69 3.06 -13.58 29.05
N THR A 70 4.21 -14.21 28.84
CA THR A 70 4.92 -14.96 29.87
C THR A 70 6.41 -14.69 29.84
N SER A 71 7.10 -15.05 30.92
CA SER A 71 8.55 -15.04 31.02
C SER A 71 9.02 -16.38 31.56
N SER A 72 10.19 -16.84 31.11
CA SER A 72 10.77 -18.09 31.60
C SER A 72 11.97 -17.80 32.48
N TRP A 73 12.26 -18.67 33.44
CA TRP A 73 13.41 -18.50 34.34
C TRP A 73 14.78 -18.45 33.60
N LEU A 74 14.84 -18.88 32.33
CA LEU A 74 16.03 -18.83 31.47
C LEU A 74 16.11 -17.57 30.60
N PHE A 75 15.01 -16.81 30.45
CA PHE A 75 14.92 -15.66 29.55
C PHE A 75 14.43 -14.42 30.31
N ILE A 76 15.20 -13.34 30.22
CA ILE A 76 15.07 -12.13 31.04
C ILE A 76 13.98 -11.17 30.53
N ASP A 77 13.34 -11.47 29.39
CA ASP A 77 12.31 -10.63 28.77
C ASP A 77 11.01 -11.44 28.61
N HIS A 78 9.86 -10.76 28.50
CA HIS A 78 8.60 -11.43 28.20
C HIS A 78 8.51 -11.85 26.72
N HIS A 79 7.61 -12.78 26.44
CA HIS A 79 7.23 -13.18 25.07
C HIS A 79 5.78 -13.68 25.05
N LEU A 80 5.23 -13.87 23.85
CA LEU A 80 3.98 -14.59 23.66
C LEU A 80 4.22 -16.07 23.38
N GLU A 81 3.44 -16.93 24.02
CA GLU A 81 3.36 -18.36 23.73
C GLU A 81 1.89 -18.80 23.58
N GLY A 82 1.64 -19.93 22.91
CA GLY A 82 0.33 -20.57 22.91
C GLY A 82 -0.01 -21.17 24.28
N THR A 83 -1.27 -21.06 24.70
CA THR A 83 -1.70 -21.56 26.01
C THR A 83 -3.06 -22.26 25.91
N SER A 84 -3.28 -23.26 26.77
CA SER A 84 -4.61 -23.89 26.93
C SER A 84 -5.56 -23.05 27.81
N THR A 85 -5.02 -22.05 28.50
CA THR A 85 -5.73 -21.25 29.50
C THR A 85 -6.58 -20.17 28.82
N ALA A 86 -7.86 -20.06 29.19
CA ALA A 86 -8.72 -19.00 28.69
C ALA A 86 -8.30 -17.64 29.25
N GLY A 87 -8.11 -16.66 28.36
CA GLY A 87 -7.81 -15.27 28.70
C GLY A 87 -9.02 -14.35 28.54
N GLU A 88 -8.78 -13.04 28.72
CA GLU A 88 -9.78 -12.01 28.48
C GLU A 88 -9.77 -11.54 27.02
N MET A 89 -10.95 -11.25 26.48
CA MET A 89 -11.07 -10.58 25.18
C MET A 89 -10.77 -9.09 25.33
N GLN A 90 -10.13 -8.51 24.33
CA GLN A 90 -9.80 -7.08 24.27
C GLN A 90 -10.55 -6.43 23.11
N ASP A 91 -10.92 -5.17 23.26
CA ASP A 91 -11.49 -4.39 22.17
C ASP A 91 -10.47 -4.23 21.04
N LEU A 92 -10.91 -4.48 19.81
CA LEU A 92 -10.07 -4.45 18.63
C LEU A 92 -10.23 -3.12 17.89
N ILE A 93 -9.11 -2.52 17.50
CA ILE A 93 -9.05 -1.48 16.47
C ILE A 93 -8.13 -1.94 15.34
N MET A 94 -8.63 -1.92 14.11
CA MET A 94 -7.82 -2.26 12.95
C MET A 94 -6.88 -1.10 12.61
N TRP A 95 -5.70 -1.40 12.05
CA TRP A 95 -4.76 -0.39 11.58
C TRP A 95 -5.42 0.61 10.61
N SER A 96 -6.29 0.12 9.73
CA SER A 96 -7.08 0.93 8.78
C SER A 96 -8.07 1.88 9.46
N ASP A 97 -8.58 1.50 10.63
CA ASP A 97 -9.64 2.21 11.34
C ASP A 97 -9.09 3.27 12.29
N MET A 98 -7.78 3.22 12.57
CA MET A 98 -7.08 4.28 13.30
C MET A 98 -7.12 5.61 12.53
N THR A 99 -7.04 6.73 13.25
CA THR A 99 -6.86 8.03 12.59
C THR A 99 -5.46 8.12 11.96
N ASP A 100 -5.30 8.97 10.94
CA ASP A 100 -3.98 9.23 10.34
C ASP A 100 -2.96 9.72 11.38
N ALA A 101 -3.39 10.54 12.33
CA ALA A 101 -2.53 11.02 13.41
C ALA A 101 -2.02 9.86 14.28
N ALA A 102 -2.89 8.87 14.59
CA ALA A 102 -2.50 7.69 15.34
C ALA A 102 -1.54 6.79 14.55
N ARG A 103 -1.85 6.48 13.27
CA ARG A 103 -0.95 5.72 12.40
C ARG A 103 0.41 6.39 12.23
N ASN A 104 0.42 7.70 11.95
CA ASN A 104 1.65 8.48 11.82
C ASN A 104 2.47 8.42 13.12
N SER A 105 1.84 8.53 14.28
CA SER A 105 2.53 8.40 15.57
C SER A 105 3.15 7.01 15.74
N LEU A 106 2.42 5.94 15.42
CA LEU A 106 2.92 4.56 15.51
C LEU A 106 4.00 4.24 14.45
N ASN A 107 4.04 4.96 13.34
CA ASN A 107 5.10 4.85 12.33
C ASN A 107 6.38 5.62 12.71
N THR A 108 6.28 6.72 13.46
CA THR A 108 7.38 7.69 13.61
C THR A 108 7.93 7.82 15.03
N VAL A 109 7.13 7.52 16.05
CA VAL A 109 7.57 7.62 17.45
C VAL A 109 8.51 6.45 17.78
N SER A 110 9.64 6.77 18.40
CA SER A 110 10.56 5.76 18.94
C SER A 110 10.02 5.21 20.26
N PHE A 111 9.85 3.89 20.32
CA PHE A 111 9.55 3.14 21.54
C PHE A 111 10.82 2.52 22.15
N GLY A 112 11.97 3.18 21.96
CA GLY A 112 13.26 2.68 22.43
C GLY A 112 13.69 1.42 21.67
N LYS A 113 13.79 0.29 22.38
CA LYS A 113 14.17 -1.00 21.81
C LYS A 113 12.98 -1.77 21.20
N ALA A 114 11.75 -1.43 21.62
CA ALA A 114 10.55 -2.08 21.14
C ALA A 114 10.13 -1.53 19.78
N ASN A 115 9.62 -2.40 18.90
CA ASN A 115 9.20 -2.03 17.55
C ASN A 115 7.72 -2.31 17.37
N VAL A 116 6.97 -1.29 16.92
CA VAL A 116 5.53 -1.42 16.63
C VAL A 116 5.33 -2.48 15.53
N PRO A 117 4.67 -3.62 15.79
CA PRO A 117 4.70 -4.76 14.87
C PRO A 117 3.92 -4.54 13.58
N MET A 118 2.79 -3.84 13.70
CA MET A 118 1.82 -3.62 12.63
C MET A 118 2.00 -2.30 11.88
N ASN A 119 3.06 -1.55 12.16
CA ASN A 119 3.34 -0.31 11.44
C ASN A 119 3.78 -0.59 9.99
N ASP A 120 3.71 0.42 9.13
CA ASP A 120 3.84 0.23 7.68
C ASP A 120 5.22 -0.32 7.28
N GLY A 121 6.27 0.04 8.02
CA GLY A 121 7.64 -0.43 7.77
C GLY A 121 7.94 -1.85 8.29
N ASN A 122 7.21 -2.33 9.30
CA ASN A 122 7.50 -3.62 9.95
C ASN A 122 6.56 -4.74 9.51
N PHE A 123 5.31 -4.42 9.17
CA PHE A 123 4.23 -5.39 9.04
C PHE A 123 4.56 -6.55 8.07
N GLN A 124 4.95 -6.23 6.83
CA GLN A 124 5.24 -7.25 5.81
C GLN A 124 6.46 -8.11 6.15
N SER A 125 7.55 -7.50 6.65
CA SER A 125 8.75 -8.24 7.05
C SER A 125 8.44 -9.20 8.20
N LYS A 126 7.65 -8.76 9.18
CA LYS A 126 7.23 -9.59 10.31
C LYS A 126 6.30 -10.73 9.87
N LEU A 127 5.36 -10.49 8.96
CA LEU A 127 4.53 -11.54 8.37
C LEU A 127 5.38 -12.61 7.66
N GLY A 128 6.38 -12.19 6.87
CA GLY A 128 7.27 -13.12 6.18
C GLY A 128 8.06 -14.00 7.14
N LYS A 129 8.60 -13.42 8.22
CA LYS A 129 9.33 -14.16 9.27
C LYS A 129 8.42 -15.10 10.08
N ALA A 130 7.15 -14.72 10.25
CA ALA A 130 6.14 -15.52 10.95
C ALA A 130 5.49 -16.57 10.05
N TYR A 131 5.86 -16.69 8.78
CA TYR A 131 5.19 -17.61 7.86
C TYR A 131 5.46 -19.07 8.22
N PRO A 132 4.44 -19.87 8.60
CA PRO A 132 4.64 -21.16 9.25
C PRO A 132 5.01 -22.29 8.26
N TRP A 133 4.90 -22.02 6.95
CA TRP A 133 5.14 -23.01 5.89
C TRP A 133 6.34 -22.68 5.01
N ALA A 134 7.27 -21.84 5.47
CA ALA A 134 8.51 -21.61 4.74
C ALA A 134 9.27 -22.95 4.61
N THR A 135 9.31 -23.51 3.41
CA THR A 135 10.17 -24.65 3.09
C THR A 135 11.62 -24.17 3.10
N TYR A 136 12.47 -24.79 3.92
CA TYR A 136 13.91 -24.73 3.67
C TYR A 136 14.14 -25.31 2.28
N ASP A 137 14.47 -24.46 1.30
CA ASP A 137 14.85 -24.91 -0.03
C ASP A 137 16.03 -25.87 0.08
N VAL A 138 15.76 -27.14 -0.24
CA VAL A 138 16.78 -28.12 -0.58
C VAL A 138 17.42 -27.63 -1.87
N VAL A 139 18.58 -26.97 -1.76
CA VAL A 139 19.40 -26.65 -2.94
C VAL A 139 19.91 -27.97 -3.54
N PRO A 140 19.58 -28.31 -4.81
CA PRO A 140 20.11 -29.50 -5.44
C PRO A 140 21.55 -29.25 -5.92
N GLY A 141 22.47 -29.90 -5.23
CA GLY A 141 23.72 -30.46 -5.77
C GLY A 141 24.74 -29.49 -6.37
N ARG A 142 25.83 -29.23 -5.62
CA ARG A 142 27.20 -29.16 -6.19
C ARG A 142 28.24 -29.64 -5.16
N PHE A 143 28.89 -30.75 -5.55
CA PHE A 143 30.25 -31.20 -5.25
C PHE A 143 30.78 -31.20 -3.81
N ALA A 144 31.10 -32.42 -3.37
CA ALA A 144 31.87 -32.74 -2.20
C ALA A 144 33.23 -32.03 -2.18
N ALA A 145 33.53 -31.42 -1.03
CA ALA A 145 34.89 -31.32 -0.53
C ALA A 145 34.85 -31.61 0.97
N GLN A 146 35.35 -32.80 1.29
CA GLN A 146 35.65 -33.26 2.65
C GLN A 146 36.74 -32.37 3.24
N LEU A 147 36.52 -31.78 4.41
CA LEU A 147 37.61 -31.45 5.32
C LEU A 147 37.23 -31.75 6.77
N HIS A 148 38.06 -32.60 7.36
CA HIS A 148 38.05 -32.97 8.76
C HIS A 148 38.65 -31.86 9.63
N THR A 149 38.15 -31.84 10.87
CA THR A 149 38.78 -31.45 12.13
C THR A 149 38.96 -29.98 12.55
N THR A 150 38.59 -29.82 13.81
CA THR A 150 39.09 -28.94 14.89
C THR A 150 38.53 -27.53 15.04
N MET A 151 37.67 -27.41 16.07
CA MET A 151 37.36 -26.19 16.82
C MET A 151 38.61 -25.36 17.10
N HIS A 152 38.62 -24.13 16.61
CA HIS A 152 39.33 -23.00 17.22
C HIS A 152 38.39 -21.81 17.23
N LEU A 153 38.21 -21.21 18.41
CA LEU A 153 37.47 -19.98 18.59
C LEU A 153 38.11 -18.87 17.76
N VAL A 154 37.39 -18.36 16.78
CA VAL A 154 37.56 -17.01 16.26
C VAL A 154 36.17 -16.40 16.19
N ALA A 155 35.85 -15.54 17.15
CA ALA A 155 34.69 -14.68 17.08
C ALA A 155 34.88 -13.69 15.93
N LEU A 156 34.40 -14.05 14.74
CA LEU A 156 34.17 -13.09 13.67
C LEU A 156 32.86 -12.37 13.97
N ALA A 157 32.98 -11.23 14.66
CA ALA A 157 31.95 -10.22 14.66
C ALA A 157 31.82 -9.68 13.22
N VAL A 158 30.94 -10.29 12.42
CA VAL A 158 30.46 -9.66 11.20
C VAL A 158 29.50 -8.57 11.63
N ILE A 159 30.05 -7.37 11.88
CA ILE A 159 29.24 -6.17 11.93
C ILE A 159 28.78 -5.94 10.48
N ALA A 160 27.62 -6.50 10.13
CA ALA A 160 26.86 -6.04 8.99
C ALA A 160 26.35 -4.63 9.34
N ALA A 161 27.23 -3.64 9.21
CA ALA A 161 26.80 -2.26 9.08
C ALA A 161 26.12 -2.16 7.71
N ALA A 162 24.84 -2.54 7.66
CA ALA A 162 23.97 -2.06 6.61
C ALA A 162 23.89 -0.55 6.81
N SER A 163 24.75 0.19 6.12
CA SER A 163 24.54 1.59 5.88
C SER A 163 23.19 1.69 5.15
N LEU A 164 22.12 1.91 5.90
CA LEU A 164 20.92 2.55 5.39
C LEU A 164 21.39 3.93 4.95
N ALA A 165 21.95 4.01 3.74
CA ALA A 165 21.96 5.24 3.01
C ALA A 165 20.48 5.57 2.83
N SER A 166 19.97 6.46 3.68
CA SER A 166 18.75 7.18 3.40
C SER A 166 19.01 7.92 2.10
N THR A 167 18.72 7.28 0.97
CA THR A 167 18.65 7.96 -0.32
C THR A 167 17.55 8.99 -0.14
N GLN A 168 17.94 10.22 0.13
CA GLN A 168 17.02 11.34 0.16
C GLN A 168 16.38 11.35 -1.23
N ALA A 169 15.08 11.02 -1.29
CA ALA A 169 14.27 11.14 -2.48
C ALA A 169 14.57 12.49 -3.14
N SER A 170 15.03 12.47 -4.38
CA SER A 170 15.42 13.69 -5.09
C SER A 170 14.31 14.14 -6.05
N THR A 171 14.20 15.44 -6.28
CA THR A 171 13.39 15.96 -7.38
C THR A 171 14.23 15.92 -8.64
N ILE A 172 13.78 15.20 -9.67
CA ILE A 172 14.47 15.03 -10.95
C ILE A 172 13.66 15.62 -12.10
N ASP A 173 14.30 15.78 -13.27
CA ASP A 173 13.62 16.28 -14.46
C ASP A 173 12.42 15.38 -14.83
N HIS A 174 11.35 16.00 -15.33
CA HIS A 174 10.05 15.32 -15.50
C HIS A 174 10.09 14.18 -16.52
N ASP A 175 11.06 14.20 -17.43
CA ASP A 175 11.29 13.17 -18.44
C ASP A 175 12.38 12.15 -18.05
N GLN A 176 12.93 12.24 -16.83
CA GLN A 176 13.92 11.29 -16.30
C GLN A 176 13.32 10.30 -15.29
N VAL A 177 12.06 10.48 -14.90
CA VAL A 177 11.38 9.57 -13.99
C VAL A 177 11.09 8.26 -14.71
N GLN A 178 11.66 7.16 -14.20
CA GLN A 178 11.38 5.83 -14.71
C GLN A 178 10.03 5.33 -14.20
N PRO A 179 9.11 4.89 -15.09
CA PRO A 179 7.86 4.30 -14.66
C PRO A 179 8.09 2.93 -14.00
N PHE A 180 7.14 2.54 -13.17
CA PHE A 180 6.99 1.17 -12.71
C PHE A 180 6.43 0.28 -13.83
N PRO A 181 6.87 -0.99 -13.92
CA PRO A 181 6.16 -1.95 -14.74
C PRO A 181 4.72 -2.12 -14.21
N GLN A 182 3.81 -2.53 -15.10
CA GLN A 182 2.44 -2.84 -14.70
C GLN A 182 2.39 -3.91 -13.60
N SER A 183 1.60 -3.65 -12.56
CA SER A 183 1.26 -4.58 -11.49
C SER A 183 0.84 -5.93 -12.06
N ALA A 184 1.33 -7.02 -11.46
CA ALA A 184 0.93 -8.36 -11.83
C ALA A 184 -0.45 -8.70 -11.26
N ALA A 185 -1.25 -9.48 -12.00
CA ALA A 185 -2.55 -10.00 -11.56
C ALA A 185 -2.41 -11.16 -10.55
N THR A 186 -1.69 -10.93 -9.44
CA THR A 186 -1.36 -11.93 -8.42
C THR A 186 -2.27 -11.86 -7.19
N SER A 187 -3.05 -10.79 -7.05
CA SER A 187 -4.04 -10.61 -6.00
C SER A 187 -5.41 -10.31 -6.59
N LEU A 188 -6.46 -10.55 -5.80
CA LEU A 188 -7.83 -10.14 -6.14
C LEU A 188 -7.90 -8.64 -6.49
N THR A 189 -7.28 -7.81 -5.64
CA THR A 189 -7.20 -6.36 -5.80
C THR A 189 -6.57 -5.97 -7.14
N ASN A 190 -5.41 -6.56 -7.47
CA ASN A 190 -4.72 -6.24 -8.72
C ASN A 190 -5.48 -6.76 -9.93
N THR A 191 -6.08 -7.95 -9.82
CA THR A 191 -6.88 -8.56 -10.90
C THR A 191 -8.08 -7.68 -11.24
N ALA A 192 -8.82 -7.22 -10.22
CA ALA A 192 -9.93 -6.29 -10.41
C ALA A 192 -9.44 -4.95 -10.98
N ALA A 193 -8.37 -4.36 -10.45
CA ALA A 193 -7.86 -3.08 -10.92
C ALA A 193 -7.33 -3.13 -12.37
N LEU A 194 -6.75 -4.25 -12.79
CA LEU A 194 -6.34 -4.45 -14.18
C LEU A 194 -7.55 -4.65 -15.11
N LYS A 195 -8.57 -5.37 -14.65
CA LYS A 195 -9.82 -5.60 -15.40
C LYS A 195 -10.59 -4.30 -15.64
N TYR A 196 -10.71 -3.45 -14.63
CA TYR A 196 -11.48 -2.19 -14.70
C TYR A 196 -10.62 -0.97 -15.03
N LYS A 197 -9.43 -1.16 -15.61
CA LYS A 197 -8.51 -0.08 -15.94
C LYS A 197 -9.18 0.90 -16.93
N PRO A 198 -9.25 2.20 -16.62
CA PRO A 198 -9.92 3.18 -17.47
C PRO A 198 -9.12 3.49 -18.74
N GLN A 199 -9.81 3.99 -19.76
CA GLN A 199 -9.21 4.70 -20.88
C GLN A 199 -9.25 6.19 -20.62
N ILE A 200 -8.17 6.90 -20.94
CA ILE A 200 -8.10 8.37 -20.85
C ILE A 200 -7.88 8.98 -22.23
N PHE A 201 -8.79 9.82 -22.67
CA PHE A 201 -8.66 10.62 -23.89
C PHE A 201 -8.06 11.98 -23.54
N ILE A 202 -6.89 12.29 -24.09
CA ILE A 202 -6.23 13.59 -23.90
C ILE A 202 -6.72 14.54 -24.99
N ASN A 203 -7.73 15.37 -24.67
CA ASN A 203 -8.29 16.32 -25.62
C ASN A 203 -7.36 17.52 -25.85
N ASN A 204 -6.79 18.04 -24.77
CA ASN A 204 -5.74 19.05 -24.80
C ASN A 204 -4.80 18.91 -23.58
N GLY A 205 -3.73 19.70 -23.56
CA GLY A 205 -2.74 19.68 -22.48
C GLY A 205 -1.67 18.60 -22.59
N CYS A 206 -1.16 18.17 -21.44
CA CYS A 206 -0.11 17.16 -21.35
C CYS A 206 -0.68 15.74 -21.42
N HIS A 207 0.14 14.80 -21.85
CA HIS A 207 -0.12 13.37 -21.62
C HIS A 207 0.32 12.96 -20.20
N PRO A 208 -0.12 11.81 -19.66
CA PRO A 208 0.30 11.36 -18.34
C PRO A 208 1.78 10.93 -18.28
N TYR A 209 2.43 11.21 -17.15
CA TYR A 209 3.84 10.91 -16.88
C TYR A 209 3.99 10.12 -15.58
N PRO A 210 5.09 9.36 -15.41
CA PRO A 210 5.47 8.88 -14.09
C PRO A 210 5.85 10.06 -13.17
N ALA A 211 5.19 10.13 -12.03
CA ALA A 211 5.42 11.13 -10.98
C ALA A 211 6.54 10.76 -10.01
N VAL A 212 6.79 9.46 -9.85
CA VAL A 212 7.76 8.90 -8.91
C VAL A 212 8.37 7.61 -9.47
N ASN A 213 9.65 7.35 -9.21
CA ASN A 213 10.32 6.11 -9.57
C ASN A 213 10.47 5.15 -8.36
N ALA A 214 11.04 3.96 -8.58
CA ALA A 214 11.24 2.95 -7.52
C ALA A 214 12.17 3.40 -6.37
N ASN A 215 13.05 4.37 -6.59
CA ASN A 215 13.94 4.92 -5.56
C ASN A 215 13.27 6.03 -4.74
N GLY A 216 12.05 6.44 -5.10
CA GLY A 216 11.35 7.56 -4.48
C GLY A 216 11.69 8.93 -5.08
N ASP A 217 12.49 9.01 -6.16
CA ASP A 217 12.71 10.29 -6.82
C ASP A 217 11.41 10.76 -7.49
N THR A 218 11.06 12.03 -7.32
CA THR A 218 9.81 12.62 -7.82
C THR A 218 10.04 13.56 -8.99
N SER A 219 9.03 13.66 -9.85
CA SER A 219 9.03 14.55 -11.00
C SER A 219 9.05 16.01 -10.56
N GLY A 220 10.01 16.77 -11.08
CA GLY A 220 10.07 18.22 -10.94
C GLY A 220 9.01 18.96 -11.76
N GLY A 221 8.25 18.26 -12.60
CA GLY A 221 7.23 18.87 -13.47
C GLY A 221 7.78 19.89 -14.47
N LEU A 222 6.88 20.65 -15.10
CA LEU A 222 7.20 21.67 -16.09
C LEU A 222 6.72 23.06 -15.67
N LYS A 223 7.45 24.09 -16.12
CA LYS A 223 6.97 25.48 -16.02
C LYS A 223 5.76 25.68 -16.94
N THR A 224 4.88 26.59 -16.57
CA THR A 224 3.64 26.95 -17.29
C THR A 224 3.87 27.78 -18.56
N HIS A 225 5.05 27.69 -19.19
CA HIS A 225 5.36 28.42 -20.42
C HIS A 225 5.30 27.51 -21.66
N GLY A 226 5.17 28.14 -22.83
CA GLY A 226 4.97 27.46 -24.09
C GLY A 226 3.50 27.08 -24.29
N SER A 227 3.21 26.32 -25.35
CA SER A 227 1.86 25.79 -25.55
C SER A 227 1.49 24.81 -24.43
N GLY A 228 0.19 24.55 -24.25
CA GLY A 228 -0.27 23.67 -23.17
C GLY A 228 0.26 22.23 -23.22
N SER A 229 0.71 21.77 -24.39
CA SER A 229 1.35 20.46 -24.57
C SER A 229 2.88 20.53 -24.78
N ALA A 230 3.48 21.73 -24.76
CA ALA A 230 4.92 21.89 -24.99
C ALA A 230 5.74 21.19 -23.90
N GLY A 231 6.60 20.26 -24.33
CA GLY A 231 7.50 19.49 -23.47
C GLY A 231 6.85 18.32 -22.73
N CYS A 232 5.55 18.05 -22.93
CA CYS A 232 4.83 17.03 -22.17
C CYS A 232 3.96 16.07 -23.04
N ARG A 233 4.45 15.68 -24.22
CA ARG A 233 3.77 14.70 -25.11
C ARG A 233 4.29 13.26 -25.02
N GLY A 234 5.38 13.04 -24.30
CA GLY A 234 5.87 11.72 -23.90
C GLY A 234 7.25 11.82 -23.23
N SER A 235 7.50 11.01 -22.21
CA SER A 235 8.76 11.03 -21.43
C SER A 235 9.95 10.36 -22.12
N GLY A 236 9.70 9.57 -23.17
CA GLY A 236 10.70 8.65 -23.74
C GLY A 236 10.83 7.32 -22.99
N TYR A 237 10.40 7.25 -21.73
CA TYR A 237 10.35 6.02 -20.92
C TYR A 237 8.95 5.40 -20.84
N GLY A 238 7.93 6.10 -21.31
CA GLY A 238 6.53 5.66 -21.29
C GLY A 238 5.64 6.54 -20.42
N SER A 239 4.44 6.04 -20.14
CA SER A 239 3.42 6.72 -19.32
C SER A 239 3.09 5.86 -18.10
N GLN A 240 2.25 6.36 -17.18
CA GLN A 240 1.86 5.63 -15.98
C GLN A 240 0.44 5.99 -15.56
N VAL A 241 -0.31 5.01 -15.05
CA VAL A 241 -1.50 5.22 -14.23
C VAL A 241 -1.29 4.58 -12.86
N TYR A 242 -1.76 5.24 -11.82
CA TYR A 242 -1.61 4.84 -10.42
C TYR A 242 -2.95 4.32 -9.88
N GLY A 243 -2.95 3.20 -9.13
CA GLY A 243 -4.18 2.61 -8.60
C GLY A 243 -4.19 2.47 -7.08
N ARG A 244 -5.33 2.71 -6.42
CA ARG A 244 -5.56 2.33 -5.01
C ARG A 244 -7.02 1.98 -4.81
N SER A 245 -7.30 0.93 -4.04
CA SER A 245 -8.66 0.42 -3.87
C SER A 245 -8.96 -0.03 -2.45
N THR A 246 -10.25 -0.03 -2.11
CA THR A 246 -10.78 -0.52 -0.84
C THR A 246 -12.29 -0.73 -0.96
N TRP A 247 -12.86 -1.51 -0.04
CA TRP A 247 -14.29 -1.42 0.26
C TRP A 247 -14.61 -0.06 0.88
N TYR A 248 -15.72 0.53 0.46
CA TYR A 248 -16.24 1.77 1.04
C TYR A 248 -17.78 1.72 0.97
N ASN A 249 -18.46 1.81 2.12
CA ASN A 249 -19.92 1.75 2.23
C ASN A 249 -20.58 0.56 1.47
N GLY A 250 -19.96 -0.62 1.52
CA GLY A 250 -20.53 -1.85 0.93
C GLY A 250 -20.37 -1.99 -0.59
N VAL A 251 -19.62 -1.10 -1.24
CA VAL A 251 -19.19 -1.23 -2.64
C VAL A 251 -17.66 -1.18 -2.73
N TRP A 252 -17.10 -1.70 -3.82
CA TRP A 252 -15.65 -1.68 -4.02
C TRP A 252 -15.23 -0.48 -4.87
N ALA A 253 -14.39 0.37 -4.30
CA ALA A 253 -13.86 1.57 -4.95
C ALA A 253 -12.46 1.30 -5.50
N ILE A 254 -12.22 1.64 -6.76
CA ILE A 254 -10.89 1.65 -7.36
C ILE A 254 -10.61 3.05 -7.88
N MET A 255 -9.69 3.76 -7.24
CA MET A 255 -9.19 5.05 -7.72
C MET A 255 -8.04 4.81 -8.69
N TYR A 256 -8.17 5.35 -9.91
CA TYR A 256 -7.10 5.46 -10.89
C TYR A 256 -6.70 6.91 -11.02
N SER A 257 -5.41 7.20 -10.94
CA SER A 257 -4.89 8.56 -10.94
C SER A 257 -3.75 8.73 -11.93
N TRP A 258 -3.70 9.91 -12.55
CA TRP A 258 -2.69 10.31 -13.50
C TRP A 258 -1.98 11.56 -13.02
N TYR A 259 -0.68 11.60 -13.26
CA TYR A 259 0.14 12.78 -13.05
C TYR A 259 0.47 13.43 -14.39
N PHE A 260 0.39 14.76 -14.45
CA PHE A 260 0.82 15.54 -15.59
C PHE A 260 1.91 16.54 -15.17
N PRO A 261 2.95 16.77 -16.00
CA PRO A 261 4.04 17.67 -15.61
C PRO A 261 3.61 19.12 -15.33
N LYS A 262 2.52 19.58 -15.95
CA LYS A 262 1.91 20.90 -15.74
C LYS A 262 0.43 20.88 -16.14
N ASP A 263 -0.33 21.78 -15.54
CA ASP A 263 -1.64 22.23 -16.01
C ASP A 263 -1.45 23.65 -16.57
N SER A 264 -1.49 23.83 -17.90
CA SER A 264 -1.28 25.16 -18.50
C SER A 264 -1.99 25.35 -19.84
N PRO A 265 -3.32 25.51 -19.88
CA PRO A 265 -4.07 25.67 -21.12
C PRO A 265 -3.70 26.93 -21.89
N VAL A 266 -3.32 27.98 -21.17
CA VAL A 266 -2.83 29.24 -21.75
C VAL A 266 -1.42 29.50 -21.25
N SER A 267 -0.50 29.81 -22.16
CA SER A 267 0.91 30.08 -21.85
C SER A 267 1.04 31.16 -20.77
N GLY A 268 1.72 30.82 -19.68
CA GLY A 268 1.94 31.65 -18.50
C GLY A 268 0.86 31.53 -17.43
N MET A 269 -0.26 30.84 -17.69
CA MET A 269 -1.34 30.58 -16.75
C MET A 269 -1.42 29.08 -16.39
N GLY A 270 -2.06 28.77 -15.27
CA GLY A 270 -2.14 27.44 -14.68
C GLY A 270 -1.03 27.18 -13.65
N HIS A 271 -0.60 25.93 -13.48
CA HIS A 271 0.42 25.54 -12.50
C HIS A 271 1.35 24.42 -12.96
N ARG A 272 2.51 24.35 -12.32
CA ARG A 272 3.40 23.19 -12.39
C ARG A 272 2.73 22.04 -11.64
N HIS A 273 2.90 20.82 -12.17
CA HIS A 273 2.26 19.60 -11.72
C HIS A 273 0.75 19.62 -11.95
N ASP A 274 0.19 18.44 -12.21
CA ASP A 274 -1.23 18.20 -12.10
C ASP A 274 -1.48 16.75 -11.66
N TRP A 275 -2.57 16.55 -10.93
CA TRP A 275 -2.99 15.26 -10.43
C TRP A 275 -4.50 15.14 -10.57
N GLU A 276 -4.93 14.24 -11.43
CA GLU A 276 -6.34 13.94 -11.65
C GLU A 276 -6.62 12.46 -11.38
N HIS A 277 -7.87 12.12 -11.11
CA HIS A 277 -8.28 10.74 -10.83
C HIS A 277 -9.74 10.45 -11.17
N VAL A 278 -10.02 9.20 -11.47
CA VAL A 278 -11.37 8.65 -11.54
C VAL A 278 -11.51 7.55 -10.51
N ILE A 279 -12.64 7.53 -9.80
CA ILE A 279 -13.01 6.38 -8.96
C ILE A 279 -14.04 5.57 -9.73
N VAL A 280 -13.73 4.29 -9.95
CA VAL A 280 -14.64 3.30 -10.50
C VAL A 280 -15.21 2.52 -9.33
N TRP A 281 -16.54 2.55 -9.19
CA TRP A 281 -17.28 1.85 -8.15
C TRP A 281 -17.86 0.57 -8.74
N ILE A 282 -17.46 -0.58 -8.24
CA ILE A 282 -17.96 -1.89 -8.69
C ILE A 282 -18.69 -2.60 -7.55
N ASP A 283 -19.53 -3.57 -7.91
CA ASP A 283 -20.26 -4.41 -6.96
C ASP A 283 -19.33 -5.22 -6.05
N ASN A 284 -18.48 -6.06 -6.63
CA ASN A 284 -17.58 -6.93 -5.89
C ASN A 284 -16.35 -7.29 -6.75
N PRO A 285 -15.12 -7.08 -6.26
CA PRO A 285 -13.90 -7.41 -6.99
C PRO A 285 -13.73 -8.91 -7.27
N GLU A 286 -14.40 -9.79 -6.52
CA GLU A 286 -14.39 -11.26 -6.69
C GLU A 286 -15.31 -11.74 -7.80
N ASN A 287 -16.25 -10.88 -8.23
CA ASN A 287 -17.20 -11.26 -9.26
C ASN A 287 -16.51 -11.30 -10.62
N VAL A 288 -16.40 -12.50 -11.20
CA VAL A 288 -15.87 -12.73 -12.54
C VAL A 288 -16.61 -11.86 -13.57
N ASN A 289 -17.91 -11.63 -13.37
CA ASN A 289 -18.76 -10.73 -14.17
C ASN A 289 -19.18 -9.48 -13.38
N GLY A 290 -18.26 -8.92 -12.58
CA GLY A 290 -18.54 -7.72 -11.79
C GLY A 290 -19.02 -6.54 -12.64
N THR A 291 -19.88 -5.73 -12.07
CA THR A 291 -20.58 -4.62 -12.73
C THR A 291 -20.03 -3.29 -12.27
N ILE A 292 -19.82 -2.37 -13.21
CA ILE A 292 -19.52 -0.97 -12.88
C ILE A 292 -20.83 -0.30 -12.45
N LEU A 293 -20.92 0.06 -11.18
CA LEU A 293 -22.08 0.70 -10.57
C LEU A 293 -22.08 2.20 -10.77
N ALA A 294 -20.89 2.82 -10.71
CA ALA A 294 -20.71 4.25 -10.93
C ALA A 294 -19.28 4.58 -11.35
N MET A 295 -19.09 5.77 -11.93
CA MET A 295 -17.77 6.39 -12.09
C MET A 295 -17.82 7.85 -11.66
N THR A 296 -16.77 8.31 -10.98
CA THR A 296 -16.67 9.68 -10.47
C THR A 296 -15.31 10.30 -10.80
N PRO A 297 -15.13 10.83 -12.02
CA PRO A 297 -13.94 11.59 -12.41
C PRO A 297 -13.83 12.92 -11.64
N SER A 298 -12.59 13.29 -11.30
CA SER A 298 -12.25 14.53 -10.60
C SER A 298 -12.51 15.76 -11.48
N ALA A 299 -13.14 16.76 -10.89
CA ALA A 299 -13.34 18.06 -11.53
C ALA A 299 -12.97 19.18 -10.56
N HIS A 300 -11.70 19.60 -10.63
CA HIS A 300 -11.11 20.57 -9.71
C HIS A 300 -11.30 20.17 -8.24
N SER A 301 -12.12 20.93 -7.50
CA SER A 301 -12.42 20.63 -6.09
C SER A 301 -13.53 19.59 -5.92
N GLY A 302 -14.26 19.22 -6.97
CA GLY A 302 -15.41 18.32 -6.92
C GLY A 302 -15.25 17.08 -7.82
N TYR A 303 -16.40 16.50 -8.18
CA TYR A 303 -16.50 15.32 -9.01
C TYR A 303 -17.66 15.44 -9.98
N SER A 304 -17.45 15.02 -11.22
CA SER A 304 -18.55 14.65 -12.10
C SER A 304 -18.97 13.23 -11.73
N THR A 305 -20.27 12.97 -11.55
CA THR A 305 -20.78 11.67 -11.07
C THR A 305 -21.72 11.04 -12.09
N TYR A 306 -21.46 9.78 -12.45
CA TYR A 306 -22.30 8.99 -13.35
C TYR A 306 -22.69 7.67 -12.67
N THR A 307 -23.98 7.51 -12.36
CA THR A 307 -24.52 6.35 -11.63
C THR A 307 -25.87 5.87 -12.22
N PRO A 308 -25.90 4.81 -13.04
CA PRO A 308 -24.76 4.15 -13.67
C PRO A 308 -24.13 5.01 -14.78
N PRO A 309 -22.89 4.72 -15.22
CA PRO A 309 -22.32 5.37 -16.38
C PRO A 309 -23.11 5.03 -17.66
N PRO A 310 -23.32 6.00 -18.58
CA PRO A 310 -23.87 5.72 -19.90
C PRO A 310 -23.10 4.62 -20.63
N ALA A 311 -23.81 3.77 -21.38
CA ALA A 311 -23.21 2.61 -22.04
C ALA A 311 -22.14 2.99 -23.07
N ASP A 312 -22.28 4.14 -23.72
CA ASP A 312 -21.29 4.67 -24.67
C ASP A 312 -20.05 5.26 -23.98
N MET A 313 -20.03 5.38 -22.64
CA MET A 313 -18.85 5.71 -21.84
C MET A 313 -18.11 4.47 -21.31
N ILE A 314 -18.57 3.26 -21.66
CA ILE A 314 -17.96 1.99 -21.25
C ILE A 314 -17.53 1.21 -22.49
N ASP A 315 -16.30 0.70 -22.48
CA ASP A 315 -15.77 -0.25 -23.46
C ASP A 315 -15.35 -1.53 -22.76
N GLY A 316 -16.15 -2.60 -22.88
CA GLY A 316 -15.98 -3.82 -22.09
C GLY A 316 -16.13 -3.56 -20.59
N ALA A 317 -15.01 -3.59 -19.86
CA ALA A 317 -14.94 -3.27 -18.43
C ALA A 317 -14.19 -1.94 -18.14
N SER A 318 -13.80 -1.20 -19.18
CA SER A 318 -13.08 0.06 -19.05
C SER A 318 -14.04 1.23 -19.17
N VAL A 319 -14.07 2.09 -18.15
CA VAL A 319 -14.71 3.41 -18.29
C VAL A 319 -13.84 4.32 -19.15
N LYS A 320 -14.47 5.26 -19.86
CA LYS A 320 -13.80 6.25 -20.70
C LYS A 320 -13.92 7.64 -20.06
N VAL A 321 -12.78 8.24 -19.79
CA VAL A 321 -12.67 9.61 -19.27
C VAL A 321 -11.87 10.49 -20.23
N GLU A 322 -12.16 11.77 -20.23
CA GLU A 322 -11.46 12.78 -21.02
C GLU A 322 -10.76 13.76 -20.09
N TYR A 323 -9.50 14.08 -20.40
CA TYR A 323 -8.74 15.14 -19.77
C TYR A 323 -8.78 16.38 -20.66
N THR A 324 -9.38 17.45 -20.14
CA THR A 324 -9.75 18.61 -20.94
C THR A 324 -9.74 19.90 -20.13
N SER A 325 -9.59 21.00 -20.85
CA SER A 325 -9.76 22.37 -20.35
C SER A 325 -10.49 23.20 -21.41
N THR A 326 -11.13 24.30 -20.98
CA THR A 326 -11.82 25.24 -21.90
C THR A 326 -11.40 26.67 -21.59
N TYR A 327 -11.73 27.63 -22.46
CA TYR A 327 -11.43 29.04 -22.19
C TYR A 327 -12.18 29.60 -20.97
N LEU A 328 -13.31 28.98 -20.59
CA LEU A 328 -14.11 29.35 -19.42
C LEU A 328 -13.63 28.63 -18.15
N VAL A 329 -13.08 27.43 -18.30
CA VAL A 329 -12.57 26.57 -17.23
C VAL A 329 -11.07 26.36 -17.48
N ILE A 330 -10.28 27.30 -16.94
CA ILE A 330 -8.88 27.50 -17.32
C ILE A 330 -7.96 26.36 -16.88
N ASN A 331 -8.28 25.63 -15.83
CA ASN A 331 -7.49 24.48 -15.39
C ASN A 331 -8.07 23.19 -15.99
N HIS A 332 -7.26 22.15 -16.10
CA HIS A 332 -7.77 20.87 -16.56
C HIS A 332 -8.67 20.20 -15.50
N HIS A 333 -9.47 19.26 -15.98
CA HIS A 333 -10.29 18.35 -15.18
C HIS A 333 -10.55 17.07 -15.98
N LEU A 334 -11.13 16.07 -15.30
CA LEU A 334 -11.70 14.89 -15.93
C LEU A 334 -13.22 14.97 -16.04
N GLU A 335 -13.74 14.44 -17.14
CA GLU A 335 -15.16 14.16 -17.34
C GLU A 335 -15.37 12.81 -18.05
N GLY A 336 -16.58 12.27 -17.99
CA GLY A 336 -16.94 11.08 -18.75
C GLY A 336 -17.08 11.40 -20.24
N THR A 337 -16.59 10.52 -21.11
CA THR A 337 -16.60 10.75 -22.57
C THR A 337 -17.02 9.49 -23.32
N SER A 338 -17.60 9.67 -24.51
CA SER A 338 -17.86 8.55 -25.43
C SER A 338 -16.66 8.25 -26.33
N THR A 339 -15.64 9.11 -26.35
CA THR A 339 -14.42 8.98 -27.15
C THR A 339 -13.48 7.95 -26.54
N ALA A 340 -12.95 7.03 -27.36
CA ALA A 340 -11.94 6.07 -26.91
C ALA A 340 -10.62 6.78 -26.57
N GLY A 341 -9.94 6.29 -25.54
CA GLY A 341 -8.70 6.87 -25.02
C GLY A 341 -7.53 5.91 -25.04
N GLU A 342 -6.37 6.38 -24.58
CA GLU A 342 -5.20 5.56 -24.33
C GLU A 342 -5.28 4.85 -22.96
N THR A 343 -4.49 3.78 -22.80
CA THR A 343 -4.27 3.13 -21.50
C THR A 343 -2.78 3.13 -21.17
N GLN A 344 -2.46 3.17 -19.89
CA GLN A 344 -1.09 3.20 -19.39
C GLN A 344 -0.81 1.96 -18.54
N ASP A 345 0.47 1.67 -18.29
CA ASP A 345 0.84 0.64 -17.32
C ASP A 345 0.36 1.06 -15.93
N LEU A 346 -0.42 0.19 -15.29
CA LEU A 346 -1.01 0.42 -13.97
C LEU A 346 -0.06 -0.06 -12.87
N ILE A 347 0.29 0.81 -11.94
CA ILE A 347 0.95 0.42 -10.69
C ILE A 347 0.01 0.66 -9.50
N MET A 348 -0.31 -0.41 -8.79
CA MET A 348 -1.11 -0.35 -7.56
C MET A 348 -0.27 0.18 -6.39
N TRP A 349 -0.88 0.98 -5.52
CA TRP A 349 -0.24 1.58 -4.33
C TRP A 349 0.48 0.54 -3.47
N GLY A 350 -0.11 -0.64 -3.31
CA GLY A 350 0.47 -1.75 -2.56
C GLY A 350 1.71 -2.37 -3.20
N ASP A 351 1.87 -2.23 -4.52
CA ASP A 351 2.98 -2.83 -5.29
C ASP A 351 4.15 -1.85 -5.49
N MET A 352 3.99 -0.58 -5.11
CA MET A 352 5.10 0.38 -5.12
C MET A 352 6.16 0.02 -4.06
N THR A 353 7.37 0.57 -4.21
CA THR A 353 8.36 0.51 -3.14
C THR A 353 7.94 1.41 -1.97
N ASP A 354 8.46 1.13 -0.77
CA ASP A 354 8.26 2.01 0.39
C ASP A 354 8.78 3.42 0.14
N ALA A 355 9.91 3.55 -0.57
CA ALA A 355 10.49 4.83 -0.95
C ALA A 355 9.53 5.65 -1.83
N ALA A 356 8.87 5.02 -2.81
CA ALA A 356 7.91 5.70 -3.67
C ALA A 356 6.63 6.11 -2.93
N ARG A 357 6.08 5.24 -2.08
CA ARG A 357 4.94 5.60 -1.23
C ARG A 357 5.27 6.74 -0.29
N TYR A 358 6.43 6.69 0.36
CA TYR A 358 6.91 7.76 1.23
C TYR A 358 7.03 9.08 0.47
N ALA A 359 7.63 9.07 -0.72
CA ALA A 359 7.77 10.26 -1.55
C ALA A 359 6.43 10.83 -2.00
N LEU A 360 5.46 10.01 -2.43
CA LEU A 360 4.11 10.46 -2.79
C LEU A 360 3.30 11.00 -1.60
N ASN A 361 3.56 10.50 -0.39
CA ASN A 361 2.94 11.02 0.83
C ASN A 361 3.48 12.40 1.24
N THR A 362 4.78 12.63 1.03
CA THR A 362 5.51 13.75 1.64
C THR A 362 5.93 14.87 0.69
N THR A 363 6.02 14.59 -0.62
CA THR A 363 6.42 15.59 -1.62
C THR A 363 5.33 16.66 -1.79
N ASP A 364 5.77 17.92 -1.83
CA ASP A 364 4.93 19.06 -2.19
C ASP A 364 4.87 19.22 -3.71
N PHE A 365 3.72 18.91 -4.31
CA PHE A 365 3.43 19.11 -5.74
C PHE A 365 2.80 20.48 -6.02
N GLY A 366 2.97 21.45 -5.11
CA GLY A 366 2.46 22.81 -5.23
C GLY A 366 0.94 22.83 -5.18
N ASN A 367 0.32 23.23 -6.31
CA ASN A 367 -1.13 23.32 -6.40
C ASN A 367 -1.81 21.97 -6.66
N ALA A 368 -1.04 20.97 -7.11
CA ALA A 368 -1.56 19.63 -7.35
C ALA A 368 -1.45 18.77 -6.08
N ASN A 369 -2.41 17.87 -5.88
CA ASN A 369 -2.45 17.01 -4.70
C ASN A 369 -2.59 15.55 -5.11
N VAL A 370 -1.66 14.69 -4.66
CA VAL A 370 -1.73 13.25 -4.87
C VAL A 370 -3.03 12.70 -4.26
N PRO A 371 -4.00 12.19 -5.04
CA PRO A 371 -5.33 11.88 -4.53
C PRO A 371 -5.38 10.54 -3.79
N MET A 372 -4.49 9.61 -4.16
CA MET A 372 -4.41 8.26 -3.59
C MET A 372 -3.43 8.14 -2.42
N LYS A 373 -2.80 9.23 -1.96
CA LYS A 373 -1.91 9.19 -0.79
C LYS A 373 -2.70 8.94 0.50
N ASP A 374 -2.03 8.53 1.57
CA ASP A 374 -2.69 8.01 2.78
C ASP A 374 -3.71 8.98 3.38
N GLY A 375 -3.32 10.24 3.59
CA GLY A 375 -4.21 11.25 4.16
C GLY A 375 -5.30 11.79 3.22
N ASN A 376 -5.28 11.42 1.94
CA ASN A 376 -6.24 11.92 0.94
C ASN A 376 -7.22 10.84 0.47
N PHE A 377 -6.82 9.57 0.45
CA PHE A 377 -7.55 8.51 -0.24
C PHE A 377 -8.98 8.35 0.28
N LEU A 378 -9.17 8.08 1.58
CA LEU A 378 -10.50 7.90 2.16
C LEU A 378 -11.37 9.17 2.11
N PRO A 379 -10.88 10.37 2.49
CA PRO A 379 -11.65 11.60 2.33
C PRO A 379 -12.08 11.89 0.88
N LYS A 380 -11.24 11.51 -0.10
CA LYS A 380 -11.58 11.65 -1.52
C LYS A 380 -12.65 10.65 -1.95
N LEU A 381 -12.64 9.42 -1.43
CA LEU A 381 -13.73 8.45 -1.65
C LEU A 381 -15.05 8.93 -1.03
N GLU A 382 -15.00 9.46 0.20
CA GLU A 382 -16.19 10.00 0.88
C GLU A 382 -16.84 11.12 0.05
N LYS A 383 -16.03 12.10 -0.38
CA LYS A 383 -16.51 13.21 -1.19
C LYS A 383 -17.02 12.78 -2.57
N ALA A 384 -16.50 11.68 -3.12
CA ALA A 384 -16.89 11.13 -4.41
C ALA A 384 -18.02 10.11 -4.32
N TYR A 385 -18.49 9.75 -3.12
CA TYR A 385 -19.47 8.68 -2.97
C TYR A 385 -20.76 9.02 -3.72
N PRO A 386 -21.21 8.21 -4.69
CA PRO A 386 -22.24 8.64 -5.65
C PRO A 386 -23.68 8.48 -5.15
N TRP A 387 -23.90 7.91 -3.96
CA TRP A 387 -25.23 7.62 -3.40
C TRP A 387 -25.48 8.31 -2.04
N GLN A 388 -25.07 9.58 -1.90
CA GLN A 388 -25.32 10.38 -0.69
C GLN A 388 -26.79 10.80 -0.54
#